data_AF-A0A7S7TL95-F1
#
_entry.id   AF-A0A7S7TL95-F1
#
_cell.length_a   1.000
_cell.length_b   1.000
_cell.length_c   1.000
_cell.angle_alpha   90.00
_cell.angle_beta   90.00
_cell.angle_gamma   90.00
#
_symmetry.space_group_name_H-M   'P 1'
#
loop_
_entity.id
_entity.type
_entity.pdbx_description
1 polymer ?
#
loop_
_entity_poly.entity_id
_entity_poly.type
_entity_poly.pdbx_seq_one_letter_code
_entity_poly.pdbx_strand_id
1 'polypeptide(L)'
;MSWLSEAAHDQTKAAVFAAIVAFIIGLSSSFVALIIGWRQGTSARLSAQAAKSSAEAAILTARSAGDRAIATMRIQWVHDLRKVLSEYHSILVSFNTSDNADYRKIAEVGTQLDLMLNLDEEEQRELWEVAEEVFKTKDKGERVALDPKLMAAGRRVLKKEWRRIKLELRGTN
;
A
#
# COMPACT_ATOMS: atom_id res chain seq x y z
N MET A 1 68.97 3.52 -67.25
CA MET A 1 68.46 3.59 -65.87
C MET A 1 67.33 4.63 -65.77
N SER A 2 66.15 4.40 -66.38
CA SER A 2 65.02 5.37 -66.29
C SER A 2 63.67 4.75 -65.89
N TRP A 3 63.42 3.48 -66.21
CA TRP A 3 62.14 2.82 -65.90
C TRP A 3 61.86 2.65 -64.38
N LEU A 4 62.90 2.51 -63.56
CA LEU A 4 62.76 2.44 -62.10
C LEU A 4 62.37 3.80 -61.48
N SER A 5 62.74 4.93 -62.10
CA SER A 5 62.37 6.26 -61.60
C SER A 5 60.92 6.64 -61.93
N GLU A 6 60.41 6.15 -63.05
CA GLU A 6 59.05 6.39 -63.51
C GLU A 6 58.04 5.55 -62.70
N ALA A 7 58.38 4.28 -62.45
CA ALA A 7 57.60 3.40 -61.57
C ALA A 7 57.55 3.92 -60.12
N ALA A 8 58.65 4.49 -59.61
CA ALA A 8 58.68 5.10 -58.28
C ALA A 8 57.82 6.38 -58.20
N HIS A 9 57.78 7.18 -59.27
CA HIS A 9 56.97 8.40 -59.33
C HIS A 9 55.46 8.12 -59.33
N ASP A 10 55.02 7.09 -60.06
CA ASP A 10 53.61 6.68 -60.10
C ASP A 10 53.16 5.99 -58.81
N GLN A 11 54.03 5.20 -58.17
CA GLN A 11 53.76 4.65 -56.83
C GLN A 11 53.62 5.74 -55.77
N THR A 12 54.38 6.83 -55.86
CA THR A 12 54.29 7.94 -54.90
C THR A 12 52.98 8.70 -55.07
N LYS A 13 52.51 8.94 -56.30
CA LYS A 13 51.19 9.56 -56.56
C LYS A 13 50.04 8.69 -56.07
N ALA A 14 50.10 7.39 -56.33
CA ALA A 14 49.10 6.44 -55.85
C ALA A 14 49.06 6.37 -54.32
N ALA A 15 50.22 6.39 -53.65
CA ALA A 15 50.33 6.39 -52.20
C ALA A 15 49.76 7.67 -51.56
N VAL A 16 50.04 8.85 -52.14
CA VAL A 16 49.51 10.13 -51.68
C VAL A 16 47.98 10.18 -51.84
N PHE A 17 47.46 9.72 -52.98
CA PHE A 17 46.01 9.66 -53.21
C PHE A 17 45.32 8.69 -52.23
N ALA A 18 45.89 7.50 -52.02
CA ALA A 18 45.39 6.53 -51.07
C ALA A 18 45.40 7.08 -49.62
N ALA A 19 46.44 7.82 -49.24
CA ALA A 19 46.54 8.46 -47.92
C ALA A 19 45.47 9.54 -47.71
N ILE A 20 45.18 10.36 -48.73
CA ILE A 20 44.12 11.38 -48.66
C ILE A 20 42.73 10.74 -48.54
N VAL A 21 42.45 9.71 -49.34
CA VAL A 21 41.18 8.97 -49.27
C VAL A 21 41.01 8.31 -47.91
N ALA A 22 42.06 7.64 -47.39
CA ALA A 22 42.04 7.04 -46.06
C ALA A 22 41.81 8.07 -44.94
N PHE A 23 42.39 9.27 -45.08
CA PHE A 23 42.19 10.37 -44.12
C PHE A 23 40.74 10.89 -44.11
N ILE A 24 40.11 11.06 -45.27
CA ILE A 24 38.69 11.49 -45.38
C ILE A 24 37.74 10.41 -44.81
N ILE A 25 38.04 9.13 -45.06
CA ILE A 25 37.27 8.01 -44.50
C ILE A 25 37.46 7.91 -42.97
N GLY A 26 38.69 8.14 -42.48
CA GLY A 26 39.00 8.17 -41.04
C GLY A 26 38.30 9.31 -40.29
N LEU A 27 38.23 10.51 -40.89
CA LEU A 27 37.54 11.65 -40.28
C LEU A 27 36.01 11.50 -40.29
N SER A 28 35.44 10.94 -41.37
CA SER A 28 33.99 10.75 -41.48
C SER A 28 33.46 9.69 -40.50
N SER A 29 34.19 8.58 -40.31
CA SER A 29 33.84 7.56 -39.30
C SER A 29 33.90 8.09 -37.86
N SER A 30 34.89 8.91 -37.53
CA SER A 30 35.02 9.54 -36.22
C SER A 30 33.88 10.52 -35.91
N PHE A 31 33.43 11.29 -36.92
CA PHE A 31 32.31 12.21 -36.78
C PHE A 31 30.98 11.49 -36.57
N VAL A 32 30.74 10.41 -37.31
CA VAL A 32 29.56 9.56 -37.13
C VAL A 32 29.53 8.93 -35.74
N ALA A 33 30.67 8.44 -35.24
CA ALA A 33 30.78 7.90 -33.89
C ALA A 33 30.45 8.94 -32.80
N LEU A 34 30.86 10.20 -32.98
CA LEU A 34 30.54 11.29 -32.05
C LEU A 34 29.05 11.61 -32.04
N ILE A 35 28.40 11.67 -33.21
CA ILE A 35 26.94 11.87 -33.31
C ILE A 35 26.17 10.72 -32.67
N ILE A 36 26.58 9.47 -32.91
CA ILE A 36 25.96 8.29 -32.31
C ILE A 36 26.14 8.32 -30.79
N GLY A 37 27.34 8.61 -30.29
CA GLY A 37 27.62 8.73 -28.86
C GLY A 37 26.81 9.84 -28.19
N TRP A 38 26.65 11.00 -28.84
CA TRP A 38 25.83 12.09 -28.32
C TRP A 38 24.35 11.72 -28.26
N ARG A 39 23.80 11.10 -29.32
CA ARG A 39 22.42 10.59 -29.34
C ARG A 39 22.20 9.49 -28.32
N GLN A 40 23.12 8.54 -28.18
CA GLN A 40 23.04 7.49 -27.17
C GLN A 40 23.09 8.08 -25.75
N GLY A 41 23.93 9.09 -25.51
CA GLY A 41 24.02 9.78 -24.22
C GLY A 41 22.73 10.53 -23.85
N THR A 42 22.10 11.22 -24.80
CA THR A 42 20.82 11.89 -24.56
C THR A 42 19.67 10.89 -24.39
N SER A 43 19.62 9.84 -25.20
CA SER A 43 18.66 8.74 -25.03
C SER A 43 18.82 8.04 -23.69
N ALA A 44 20.04 7.75 -23.24
CA ALA A 44 20.30 7.11 -21.94
C ALA A 44 19.79 7.98 -20.76
N ARG A 45 19.97 9.31 -20.83
CA ARG A 45 19.45 10.23 -19.81
C ARG A 45 17.93 10.25 -19.78
N LEU A 46 17.29 10.32 -20.95
CA LEU A 46 15.83 10.27 -21.06
C LEU A 46 15.28 8.93 -20.57
N SER A 47 15.91 7.82 -20.93
CA SER A 47 15.55 6.48 -20.44
C SER A 47 15.74 6.35 -18.94
N ALA A 48 16.81 6.90 -18.36
CA ALA A 48 17.03 6.90 -16.92
C ALA A 48 15.97 7.73 -16.18
N GLN A 49 15.60 8.90 -16.71
CA GLN A 49 14.55 9.74 -16.14
C GLN A 49 13.16 9.07 -16.25
N ALA A 50 12.87 8.44 -17.39
CA ALA A 50 11.66 7.65 -17.58
C ALA A 50 11.61 6.47 -16.61
N ALA A 51 12.72 5.71 -16.47
CA ALA A 51 12.81 4.59 -15.53
C ALA A 51 12.62 5.03 -14.09
N LYS A 52 13.17 6.19 -13.69
CA LYS A 52 12.96 6.78 -12.36
C LYS A 52 11.47 7.12 -12.14
N SER A 53 10.85 7.80 -13.09
CA SER A 53 9.42 8.14 -13.04
C SER A 53 8.53 6.88 -12.98
N SER A 54 8.85 5.86 -13.78
CA SER A 54 8.15 4.57 -13.75
C SER A 54 8.33 3.84 -12.40
N ALA A 55 9.53 3.89 -11.81
CA ALA A 55 9.76 3.30 -10.50
C ALA A 55 8.99 4.04 -9.40
N GLU A 56 8.95 5.36 -9.43
CA GLU A 56 8.14 6.18 -8.51
C GLU A 56 6.64 5.86 -8.65
N ALA A 57 6.14 5.75 -9.88
CA ALA A 57 4.76 5.35 -10.15
C ALA A 57 4.44 3.93 -9.65
N ALA A 58 5.38 2.99 -9.80
CA ALA A 58 5.24 1.62 -9.30
C ALA A 58 5.20 1.57 -7.77
N ILE A 59 6.04 2.35 -7.09
CA ILE A 59 6.03 2.48 -5.62
C ILE A 59 4.70 3.06 -5.13
N LEU A 60 4.20 4.13 -5.77
CA LEU A 60 2.91 4.73 -5.43
C LEU A 60 1.75 3.72 -5.62
N THR A 61 1.80 2.93 -6.69
CA THR A 61 0.82 1.87 -6.96
C THR A 61 0.87 0.78 -5.88
N ALA A 62 2.07 0.33 -5.52
CA ALA A 62 2.26 -0.67 -4.47
C ALA A 62 1.76 -0.17 -3.10
N ARG A 63 2.05 1.09 -2.75
CA ARG A 63 1.53 1.71 -1.52
C ARG A 63 0.00 1.77 -1.51
N SER A 64 -0.61 2.26 -2.59
CA SER A 64 -2.06 2.32 -2.71
C SER A 64 -2.72 0.93 -2.64
N ALA A 65 -2.08 -0.09 -3.19
CA ALA A 65 -2.54 -1.48 -3.06
C ALA A 65 -2.46 -1.97 -1.60
N GLY A 66 -1.38 -1.66 -0.89
CA GLY A 66 -1.23 -1.95 0.54
C GLY A 66 -2.29 -1.26 1.41
N ASP A 67 -2.52 0.04 1.20
CA ASP A 67 -3.52 0.81 1.95
C ASP A 67 -4.94 0.24 1.75
N ARG A 68 -5.27 -0.19 0.52
CA ARG A 68 -6.55 -0.86 0.23
C ARG A 68 -6.69 -2.21 0.91
N ALA A 69 -5.60 -2.99 1.00
CA ALA A 69 -5.62 -4.27 1.69
C ALA A 69 -5.89 -4.08 3.19
N ILE A 70 -5.23 -3.11 3.83
CA ILE A 70 -5.45 -2.74 5.24
C ILE A 70 -6.91 -2.29 5.44
N ALA A 71 -7.40 -1.38 4.59
CA ALA A 71 -8.79 -0.91 4.67
C ALA A 71 -9.80 -2.06 4.55
N THR A 72 -9.53 -3.06 3.69
CA THR A 72 -10.39 -4.23 3.52
C THR A 72 -10.41 -5.09 4.78
N MET A 73 -9.25 -5.34 5.41
CA MET A 73 -9.18 -6.07 6.68
C MET A 73 -9.92 -5.31 7.80
N ARG A 74 -9.78 -3.99 7.85
CA ARG A 74 -10.47 -3.15 8.84
C ARG A 74 -11.99 -3.13 8.62
N ILE A 75 -12.46 -3.10 7.38
CA ILE A 75 -13.89 -3.24 7.04
C ILE A 75 -14.43 -4.57 7.57
N GLN A 76 -13.69 -5.66 7.36
CA GLN A 76 -14.07 -6.99 7.87
C GLN A 76 -14.15 -7.00 9.40
N TRP A 77 -13.13 -6.47 10.08
CA TRP A 77 -13.14 -6.34 11.55
C TRP A 77 -14.32 -5.51 12.05
N VAL A 78 -14.65 -4.37 11.41
CA VAL A 78 -15.81 -3.53 11.76
C VAL A 78 -17.12 -4.29 11.63
N HIS A 79 -17.25 -5.09 10.57
CA HIS A 79 -18.43 -5.91 10.33
C HIS A 79 -18.58 -7.01 11.38
N ASP A 80 -17.48 -7.67 11.75
CA ASP A 80 -17.50 -8.71 12.78
C ASP A 80 -17.79 -8.11 14.16
N LEU A 81 -17.26 -6.92 14.47
CA LEU A 81 -17.59 -6.20 15.70
C LEU A 81 -19.09 -5.90 15.78
N ARG A 82 -19.73 -5.49 14.68
CA ARG A 82 -21.18 -5.27 14.65
C ARG A 82 -21.98 -6.54 14.93
N LYS A 83 -21.53 -7.69 14.40
CA LYS A 83 -22.17 -8.98 14.66
C LYS A 83 -22.05 -9.35 16.14
N VAL A 84 -20.84 -9.29 16.69
CA VAL A 84 -20.58 -9.56 18.10
C VAL A 84 -21.42 -8.65 19.00
N LEU A 85 -21.45 -7.33 18.74
CA LEU A 85 -22.27 -6.39 19.51
C LEU A 85 -23.76 -6.68 19.40
N SER A 86 -24.26 -7.02 18.21
CA SER A 86 -25.67 -7.37 18.01
C SER A 86 -26.04 -8.66 18.74
N GLU A 87 -25.18 -9.67 18.70
CA GLU A 87 -25.37 -10.94 19.38
C GLU A 87 -25.30 -10.76 20.90
N TYR A 88 -24.31 -10.01 21.38
CA TYR A 88 -24.15 -9.64 22.77
C TYR A 88 -25.38 -8.94 23.32
N HIS A 89 -25.87 -7.91 22.61
CA HIS A 89 -27.10 -7.20 22.94
C HIS A 89 -28.32 -8.12 22.95
N SER A 90 -28.48 -8.96 21.92
CA SER A 90 -29.61 -9.89 21.82
C SER A 90 -29.66 -10.84 23.02
N ILE A 91 -28.51 -11.45 23.36
CA ILE A 91 -28.41 -12.37 24.49
C ILE A 91 -28.70 -11.63 25.80
N LEU A 92 -28.16 -10.42 25.99
CA LEU A 92 -28.38 -9.65 27.22
C LEU A 92 -29.85 -9.30 27.45
N VAL A 93 -30.57 -8.91 26.40
CA VAL A 93 -31.99 -8.56 26.50
C VAL A 93 -32.86 -9.81 26.72
N SER A 94 -32.48 -10.95 26.14
CA SER A 94 -33.18 -12.23 26.32
C SER A 94 -32.75 -13.01 27.57
N PHE A 95 -31.62 -12.64 28.19
CA PHE A 95 -30.93 -13.43 29.20
C PHE A 95 -31.84 -13.81 30.36
N ASN A 96 -31.97 -15.10 30.61
CA ASN A 96 -32.60 -15.64 31.81
C ASN A 96 -31.55 -16.34 32.68
N THR A 97 -31.38 -15.89 33.91
CA THR A 97 -30.38 -16.43 34.86
C THR A 97 -30.58 -17.92 35.19
N SER A 98 -31.74 -18.48 34.87
CA SER A 98 -32.02 -19.91 35.06
C SER A 98 -31.51 -20.81 33.92
N ASP A 99 -31.05 -20.25 32.80
CA ASP A 99 -30.57 -21.02 31.64
C ASP A 99 -29.04 -21.01 31.53
N ASN A 100 -28.41 -22.17 31.79
CA ASN A 100 -26.96 -22.33 31.72
C ASN A 100 -26.41 -22.16 30.28
N ALA A 101 -27.23 -22.39 29.24
CA ALA A 101 -26.80 -22.24 27.85
C ALA A 101 -26.51 -20.78 27.51
N ASP A 102 -27.39 -19.86 27.95
CA ASP A 102 -27.23 -18.42 27.77
C ASP A 102 -25.97 -17.90 28.46
N TYR A 103 -25.65 -18.42 29.65
CA TYR A 103 -24.46 -18.01 30.40
C TYR A 103 -23.15 -18.36 29.68
N ARG A 104 -23.07 -19.56 29.09
CA ARG A 104 -21.88 -19.94 28.31
C ARG A 104 -21.74 -19.06 27.07
N LYS A 105 -22.86 -18.75 26.41
CA LYS A 105 -22.84 -17.99 25.17
C LYS A 105 -22.51 -16.52 25.40
N ILE A 106 -23.05 -15.88 26.44
CA ILE A 106 -22.68 -14.50 26.81
C ILE A 106 -21.19 -14.40 27.15
N ALA A 107 -20.62 -15.39 27.86
CA ALA A 107 -19.19 -15.42 28.19
C ALA A 107 -18.31 -15.57 26.94
N GLU A 108 -18.73 -16.41 25.99
CA GLU A 108 -18.05 -16.56 24.69
C GLU A 108 -18.05 -15.24 23.90
N VAL A 109 -19.22 -14.61 23.74
CA VAL A 109 -19.34 -13.36 22.98
C VAL A 109 -18.65 -12.19 23.70
N GLY A 110 -18.70 -12.15 25.04
CA GLY A 110 -17.94 -11.19 25.84
C GLY A 110 -16.43 -11.34 25.65
N THR A 111 -15.93 -12.58 25.62
CA THR A 111 -14.50 -12.86 25.35
C THR A 111 -14.12 -12.47 23.92
N GLN A 112 -14.98 -12.73 22.94
CA GLN A 112 -14.76 -12.27 21.57
C GLN A 112 -14.66 -10.75 21.49
N LEU A 113 -15.56 -10.03 22.18
CA LEU A 113 -15.51 -8.58 22.25
C LEU A 113 -14.19 -8.09 22.88
N ASP A 114 -13.75 -8.70 23.98
CA ASP A 114 -12.48 -8.38 24.65
C ASP A 114 -11.28 -8.54 23.71
N LEU A 115 -11.18 -9.67 22.99
CA LEU A 115 -10.10 -9.94 22.05
C LEU A 115 -10.11 -9.04 20.80
N MET A 116 -11.27 -8.51 20.43
CA MET A 116 -11.40 -7.63 19.26
C MET A 116 -11.01 -6.19 19.55
N LEU A 117 -11.10 -5.74 20.80
CA LEU A 117 -10.90 -4.35 21.19
C LEU A 117 -9.44 -4.07 21.56
N ASN A 118 -8.96 -2.89 21.15
CA ASN A 118 -7.67 -2.36 21.59
C ASN A 118 -7.87 -1.40 22.77
N LEU A 119 -7.57 -1.86 23.98
CA LEU A 119 -7.78 -1.11 25.22
C LEU A 119 -6.85 0.11 25.38
N ASP A 120 -5.83 0.27 24.53
CA ASP A 120 -5.04 1.50 24.48
C ASP A 120 -5.87 2.67 23.92
N GLU A 121 -6.88 2.38 23.10
CA GLU A 121 -7.77 3.39 22.54
C GLU A 121 -8.94 3.70 23.49
N GLU A 122 -9.07 4.98 23.85
CA GLU A 122 -10.09 5.48 24.79
C GLU A 122 -11.51 5.01 24.42
N GLU A 123 -11.96 5.19 23.19
CA GLU A 123 -13.33 4.84 22.80
C GLU A 123 -13.60 3.32 22.83
N GLN A 124 -12.56 2.50 22.61
CA GLN A 124 -12.67 1.04 22.66
C GLN A 124 -12.65 0.55 24.10
N ARG A 125 -11.81 1.15 24.96
CA ARG A 125 -11.84 0.93 26.40
C ARG A 125 -13.18 1.30 27.01
N GLU A 126 -13.77 2.44 26.64
CA GLU A 126 -15.11 2.82 27.10
C GLU A 126 -16.16 1.77 26.70
N LEU A 127 -16.11 1.25 25.47
CA LEU A 127 -17.01 0.19 25.03
C LEU A 127 -16.85 -1.08 25.86
N TRP A 128 -15.61 -1.47 26.13
CA TRP A 128 -15.30 -2.62 26.97
C TRP A 128 -15.81 -2.45 28.40
N GLU A 129 -15.55 -1.29 29.03
CA GLU A 129 -16.00 -0.99 30.39
C GLU A 129 -17.53 -1.06 30.52
N VAL A 130 -18.25 -0.53 29.53
CA VAL A 130 -19.72 -0.59 29.52
C VAL A 130 -20.21 -2.02 29.31
N ALA A 131 -19.59 -2.80 28.43
CA ALA A 131 -19.94 -4.21 28.25
C ALA A 131 -19.72 -4.99 29.55
N GLU A 132 -18.60 -4.76 30.23
CA GLU A 132 -18.28 -5.39 31.51
C GLU A 132 -19.25 -4.98 32.64
N GLU A 133 -19.66 -3.72 32.68
CA GLU A 133 -20.70 -3.22 33.60
C GLU A 133 -22.03 -3.94 33.35
N VAL A 134 -22.42 -4.09 32.09
CA VAL A 134 -23.65 -4.81 31.71
C VAL A 134 -23.55 -6.28 32.11
N PHE A 135 -22.41 -6.93 31.91
CA PHE A 135 -22.20 -8.33 32.27
C PHE A 135 -22.28 -8.56 33.79
N LYS A 136 -21.70 -7.68 34.59
CA LYS A 136 -21.70 -7.77 36.06
C LYS A 136 -23.06 -7.49 36.69
N THR A 137 -23.93 -6.76 35.99
CA THR A 137 -25.25 -6.37 36.49
C THR A 137 -26.19 -7.59 36.47
N LYS A 138 -26.63 -8.03 37.64
CA LYS A 138 -27.48 -9.24 37.76
C LYS A 138 -28.94 -8.96 37.41
N ASP A 139 -29.44 -7.80 37.82
CA ASP A 139 -30.83 -7.42 37.58
C ASP A 139 -31.08 -7.18 36.08
N LYS A 140 -32.24 -7.63 35.60
CA LYS A 140 -32.60 -7.50 34.19
C LYS A 140 -32.98 -6.05 33.82
N GLY A 141 -33.71 -5.36 34.69
CA GLY A 141 -34.13 -3.98 34.47
C GLY A 141 -32.93 -3.04 34.45
N GLU A 142 -32.00 -3.20 35.38
CA GLU A 142 -30.74 -2.43 35.43
C GLU A 142 -29.88 -2.68 34.18
N ARG A 143 -29.77 -3.93 33.71
CA ARG A 143 -29.07 -4.23 32.45
C ARG A 143 -29.69 -3.55 31.24
N VAL A 144 -31.02 -3.57 31.14
CA VAL A 144 -31.74 -2.91 30.04
C VAL A 144 -31.52 -1.39 30.09
N ALA A 145 -31.41 -0.80 31.30
CA ALA A 145 -31.12 0.62 31.45
C ALA A 145 -29.72 1.02 30.96
N LEU A 146 -28.77 0.08 30.90
CA LEU A 146 -27.42 0.28 30.37
C LEU A 146 -27.34 0.14 28.84
N ASP A 147 -28.38 -0.39 28.18
CA ASP A 147 -28.36 -0.59 26.73
C ASP A 147 -28.07 0.68 25.91
N PRO A 148 -28.70 1.85 26.21
CA PRO A 148 -28.36 3.08 25.50
C PRO A 148 -26.89 3.46 25.62
N LYS A 149 -26.26 3.17 26.77
CA LYS A 149 -24.84 3.42 27.04
C LYS A 149 -23.97 2.50 26.17
N LEU A 150 -24.29 1.21 26.11
CA LEU A 150 -23.59 0.21 25.29
C LEU A 150 -23.68 0.56 23.80
N MET A 151 -24.89 0.87 23.32
CA MET A 151 -25.13 1.24 21.94
C MET A 151 -24.43 2.55 21.56
N ALA A 152 -24.39 3.53 22.47
CA ALA A 152 -23.65 4.77 22.25
C ALA A 152 -22.14 4.54 22.13
N ALA A 153 -21.55 3.74 23.02
CA ALA A 153 -20.14 3.39 22.98
C ALA A 153 -19.78 2.62 21.68
N GLY A 154 -20.59 1.62 21.32
CA GLY A 154 -20.42 0.86 20.09
C GLY A 154 -20.47 1.76 18.85
N ARG A 155 -21.42 2.69 18.78
CA ARG A 155 -21.50 3.67 17.67
C ARG A 155 -20.29 4.60 17.61
N ARG A 156 -19.71 5.01 18.75
CA ARG A 156 -18.48 5.83 18.77
C ARG A 156 -17.31 5.09 18.12
N VAL A 157 -17.05 3.84 18.53
CA VAL A 157 -16.01 2.99 17.95
C VAL A 157 -16.24 2.81 16.45
N LEU A 158 -17.44 2.38 16.05
CA LEU A 158 -17.76 2.14 14.63
C LEU A 158 -17.61 3.40 13.77
N LYS A 159 -17.97 4.57 14.30
CA LYS A 159 -17.82 5.86 13.58
C LYS A 159 -16.36 6.29 13.48
N LYS A 160 -15.54 6.04 14.50
CA LYS A 160 -14.09 6.30 14.47
C LYS A 160 -13.42 5.43 13.41
N GLU A 161 -13.69 4.14 13.44
CA GLU A 161 -13.11 3.18 12.51
C GLU A 161 -13.58 3.42 11.07
N TRP A 162 -14.84 3.79 10.87
CA TRP A 162 -15.31 4.23 9.55
C TRP A 162 -14.57 5.46 9.01
N ARG A 163 -14.20 6.41 9.88
CA ARG A 163 -13.38 7.55 9.47
C ARG A 163 -11.98 7.11 9.05
N ARG A 164 -11.35 6.20 9.80
CA ARG A 164 -10.04 5.62 9.46
C ARG A 164 -10.07 4.87 8.12
N ILE A 165 -11.06 4.01 7.90
CA ILE A 165 -11.25 3.29 6.62
C ILE A 165 -11.32 4.27 5.44
N LYS A 166 -12.07 5.37 5.57
CA LYS A 166 -12.15 6.38 4.50
C LYS A 166 -10.83 7.08 4.22
N LEU A 167 -9.99 7.25 5.23
CA LEU A 167 -8.66 7.84 5.10
C LEU A 167 -7.69 6.85 4.43
N GLU A 168 -7.69 5.59 4.87
CA GLU A 168 -6.92 4.49 4.27
C GLU A 168 -7.28 4.29 2.78
N LEU A 169 -8.58 4.26 2.44
CA LEU A 169 -9.03 4.14 1.04
C LEU A 169 -8.62 5.33 0.15
N ARG A 170 -8.35 6.50 0.75
CA ARG A 170 -7.85 7.69 0.05
C ARG A 170 -6.32 7.74 -0.02
N GLY A 171 -5.61 6.83 0.65
CA GLY A 171 -4.14 6.86 0.78
C GLY A 171 -3.66 8.01 1.68
N THR A 172 -4.51 8.52 2.57
CA THR A 172 -4.20 9.62 3.51
C THR A 172 -4.22 9.09 4.93
N ASN A 173 -3.28 8.19 5.26
CA ASN A 173 -3.13 7.66 6.61
C ASN A 173 -2.40 8.62 7.54
#